data_AF-A0AAD1ZRK7-F1
#
_entry.id   AF-A0AAD1ZRK7-F1
#
_cell.length_a   1.000
_cell.length_b   1.000
_cell.length_c   1.000
_cell.angle_alpha   90.00
_cell.angle_beta   90.00
_cell.angle_gamma   90.00
#
_symmetry.space_group_name_H-M   'P 1'
#
loop_
_entity.id
_entity.type
_entity.pdbx_description
1 polymer ?
#
loop_
_entity_poly.entity_id
_entity_poly.type
_entity_poly.pdbx_seq_one_letter_code
_entity_poly.pdbx_strand_id
1 'polypeptide(L)'
;MPSSPALQLSNLLLHCTFEQLQQLHALIIKTSLDGIPEIRLKFLRRSTEFGRMEYSNLIFNQMGGFLNTEITLWNAMIRGYAYNGPFRNCISMFDEMILRNLKPNNFTYPYVLNSCSQLGLFSKGQRVHCQIIKSGFVSAFSVGNGLFDFYVKNIDSLQMGLGKSGSLDDARKIFDFMCEKTIELWNRMVGETVKARDLFERMPEKNVVSWTTIVGAYAHVGDLKTARKFFNKMPERNVISWNCLMSGYTQKGEFQEALNLFVQMQLEGLEPDSFSFVSALSACSNLSDLQCGKWVHSLIKDWPNLGVIVGTALIEMQGGSEIIVTVLRIPKFLHNNLLILNLEYYVTCFLLNFFINKIERMAFVTTAEVCDANPQLIVSGELRALQPVFQIYGRRPVFSGPVVTLKVFEDNVLVREFLEEKGNGRVLVVDGGGSSRCAILGGNPVVQAQNNGWAGIVVNGCIRDVDEINGCDIGVRALASHPMKANKRGIGEKNVPVTIAGTRICDGEWLYADTDGILISKTELSV
;
A
#
# COMPACT_ATOMS: atom_id res chain seq x y z
N MET A 1 36.20 36.37 -19.41
CA MET A 1 36.20 35.26 -20.38
C MET A 1 34.75 34.85 -20.64
N PRO A 2 34.29 34.74 -21.89
CA PRO A 2 32.92 34.32 -22.14
C PRO A 2 32.74 32.88 -21.62
N SER A 3 31.72 32.68 -20.78
CA SER A 3 31.33 31.37 -20.27
C SER A 3 31.12 30.41 -21.45
N SER A 4 31.60 29.17 -21.33
CA SER A 4 31.49 28.20 -22.41
C SER A 4 30.01 28.05 -22.83
N PRO A 5 29.69 27.87 -24.12
CA PRO A 5 28.31 27.69 -24.60
C PRO A 5 27.56 26.60 -23.84
N ALA A 6 28.27 25.57 -23.39
CA ALA A 6 27.76 24.49 -22.57
C ALA A 6 27.30 24.94 -21.16
N LEU A 7 27.95 25.95 -20.57
CA LEU A 7 27.59 26.50 -19.25
C LEU A 7 26.33 27.37 -19.35
N GLN A 8 26.25 28.20 -20.38
CA GLN A 8 25.08 29.05 -20.66
C GLN A 8 23.83 28.22 -20.92
N LEU A 9 23.97 27.13 -21.69
CA LEU A 9 22.88 26.17 -21.92
C LEU A 9 22.44 25.44 -20.64
N SER A 10 23.36 25.16 -19.72
CA SER A 10 23.02 24.49 -18.45
C SER A 10 22.15 25.38 -17.56
N ASN A 11 22.50 26.67 -17.47
CA ASN A 11 21.69 27.65 -16.75
C ASN A 11 20.32 27.87 -17.39
N LEU A 12 20.25 27.88 -18.71
CA LEU A 12 18.97 27.99 -19.43
C LEU A 12 18.06 26.79 -19.16
N LEU A 13 18.61 25.57 -19.18
CA LEU A 13 17.87 24.33 -18.93
C LEU A 13 17.36 24.22 -17.48
N LEU A 14 18.13 24.72 -16.50
CA LEU A 14 17.74 24.69 -15.09
C LEU A 14 16.44 25.47 -14.80
N HIS A 15 16.18 26.54 -15.55
CA HIS A 15 15.04 27.43 -15.34
C HIS A 15 13.93 27.30 -16.40
N CYS A 16 14.06 26.37 -17.34
CA CYS A 16 13.05 26.20 -18.39
C CYS A 16 11.80 25.48 -17.86
N THR A 17 10.65 25.79 -18.45
CA THR A 17 9.42 24.98 -18.33
C THR A 17 9.47 23.76 -19.24
N PHE A 18 8.52 22.83 -19.09
CA PHE A 18 8.45 21.66 -19.98
C PHE A 18 8.18 22.05 -21.44
N GLU A 19 7.30 23.03 -21.68
CA GLU A 19 7.03 23.54 -23.03
C GLU A 19 8.27 24.21 -23.65
N GLN A 20 8.99 25.00 -22.86
CA GLN A 20 10.25 25.61 -23.31
C GLN A 20 11.30 24.53 -23.61
N LEU A 21 11.36 23.45 -22.83
CA LEU A 21 12.25 22.32 -23.11
C LEU A 21 11.95 21.71 -24.48
N GLN A 22 10.66 21.52 -24.83
CA GLN A 22 10.25 20.99 -26.12
C GLN A 22 10.62 21.92 -27.28
N GLN A 23 10.41 23.23 -27.11
CA GLN A 23 10.81 24.25 -28.08
C GLN A 23 12.33 24.27 -28.29
N LEU A 24 13.10 24.19 -27.20
CA LEU A 24 14.56 24.14 -27.24
C LEU A 24 15.07 22.86 -27.91
N HIS A 25 14.45 21.71 -27.64
CA HIS A 25 14.79 20.46 -28.30
C HIS A 25 14.54 20.54 -29.81
N ALA A 26 13.39 21.09 -30.25
CA ALA A 26 13.10 21.31 -31.66
C ALA A 26 14.12 22.26 -32.33
N LEU A 27 14.53 23.33 -31.64
CA LEU A 27 15.55 24.25 -32.12
C LEU A 27 16.91 23.57 -32.30
N ILE A 28 17.29 22.69 -31.37
CA ILE A 28 18.55 21.94 -31.40
C ILE A 28 18.59 20.95 -32.56
N ILE A 29 17.50 20.25 -32.81
CA ILE A 29 17.36 19.38 -34.00
C ILE A 29 17.50 20.24 -35.28
N LYS A 30 16.78 21.36 -35.35
CA LYS A 30 16.82 22.25 -36.53
C LYS A 30 18.21 22.83 -36.82
N THR A 31 18.98 23.10 -35.76
CA THR A 31 20.33 23.68 -35.85
C THR A 31 21.43 22.61 -35.94
N SER A 32 21.07 21.33 -35.95
CA SER A 32 22.00 20.18 -35.94
C SER A 32 22.97 20.18 -34.75
N LEU A 33 22.62 20.91 -33.68
CA LEU A 33 23.35 20.91 -32.41
C LEU A 33 23.10 19.63 -31.62
N ASP A 34 22.12 18.83 -32.05
CA ASP A 34 21.86 17.51 -31.48
C ASP A 34 23.09 16.61 -31.64
N GLY A 35 23.95 16.79 -32.63
CA GLY A 35 25.18 16.00 -32.82
C GLY A 35 26.18 16.01 -31.65
N ILE A 36 26.07 16.96 -30.71
CA ILE A 36 27.02 17.17 -29.61
C ILE A 36 26.61 16.33 -28.38
N PRO A 37 27.42 15.34 -27.96
CA PRO A 37 27.07 14.44 -26.84
C PRO A 37 26.77 15.16 -25.52
N GLU A 38 27.50 16.22 -25.18
CA GLU A 38 27.28 16.96 -23.94
C GLU A 38 25.92 17.67 -23.93
N ILE A 39 25.46 18.15 -25.08
CA ILE A 39 24.15 18.78 -25.23
C ILE A 39 23.06 17.71 -25.12
N ARG A 40 23.20 16.60 -25.84
CA ARG A 40 22.27 15.45 -25.77
C ARG A 40 22.05 14.98 -24.34
N LEU A 41 23.13 14.75 -23.59
CA LEU A 41 23.07 14.28 -22.21
C LEU A 41 22.38 15.29 -21.28
N LYS A 42 22.67 16.59 -21.42
CA LYS A 42 22.04 17.63 -20.60
C LYS A 42 20.54 17.74 -20.86
N PHE A 43 20.13 17.66 -22.13
CA PHE A 43 18.71 17.66 -22.49
C PHE A 43 18.00 16.43 -21.94
N LEU A 44 18.57 15.24 -22.13
CA LEU A 44 17.98 14.01 -21.64
C LEU A 44 17.86 14.00 -20.11
N ARG A 45 18.90 14.43 -19.39
CA ARG A 45 18.82 14.56 -17.92
C ARG A 45 17.71 15.50 -17.52
N ARG A 46 17.66 16.69 -18.11
CA ARG A 46 16.61 17.66 -17.80
C ARG A 46 15.22 17.16 -18.14
N SER A 47 15.04 16.42 -19.23
CA SER A 47 13.74 15.83 -19.60
C SER A 47 13.27 14.80 -18.57
N THR A 48 14.18 13.98 -18.04
CA THR A 48 13.84 12.99 -17.00
C THR A 48 13.42 13.64 -15.68
N GLU A 49 13.91 14.84 -15.36
CA GLU A 49 13.55 15.57 -14.13
C GLU A 49 12.11 16.08 -14.13
N PHE A 50 11.48 16.26 -15.30
CA PHE A 50 10.06 16.67 -15.41
C PHE A 50 9.06 15.53 -15.17
N GLY A 51 9.53 14.30 -15.01
CA GLY A 51 8.69 13.13 -14.73
C GLY A 51 7.86 12.59 -15.89
N ARG A 52 7.76 13.32 -17.01
CA ARG A 52 7.13 12.83 -18.25
C ARG A 52 8.07 11.92 -19.03
N MET A 53 8.12 10.65 -18.61
CA MET A 53 9.08 9.68 -19.16
C MET A 53 8.85 9.32 -20.63
N GLU A 54 7.63 9.48 -21.17
CA GLU A 54 7.33 9.25 -22.60
C GLU A 54 8.18 10.16 -23.51
N TYR A 55 8.29 11.44 -23.16
CA TYR A 55 9.09 12.39 -23.92
C TYR A 55 10.58 12.10 -23.80
N SER A 56 11.06 11.78 -22.60
CA SER A 56 12.45 11.37 -22.38
C SER A 56 12.81 10.11 -23.18
N ASN A 57 11.89 9.16 -23.27
CA ASN A 57 12.06 7.95 -24.07
C ASN A 57 12.09 8.25 -25.57
N LEU A 58 11.26 9.18 -26.05
CA LEU A 58 11.31 9.66 -27.43
C LEU A 58 12.69 10.25 -27.75
N ILE A 59 13.19 11.15 -26.90
CA ILE A 59 14.52 11.75 -27.03
C ILE A 59 15.60 10.66 -27.07
N PHE A 60 15.56 9.72 -26.12
CA PHE A 60 16.52 8.63 -26.03
C PHE A 60 16.53 7.75 -27.29
N ASN A 61 15.36 7.42 -27.83
CA ASN A 61 15.24 6.62 -29.05
C ASN A 61 15.68 7.39 -30.31
N GLN A 62 15.40 8.70 -30.37
CA GLN A 62 15.84 9.56 -31.48
C GLN A 62 17.37 9.72 -31.53
N MET A 63 18.04 9.59 -30.39
CA MET A 63 19.51 9.53 -30.33
C MET A 63 20.08 8.20 -30.87
N GLY A 64 19.21 7.26 -31.29
CA GLY A 64 19.53 5.90 -31.70
C GLY A 64 20.11 5.77 -33.11
N GLY A 65 21.43 5.85 -33.23
CA GLY A 65 22.19 5.40 -34.39
C GLY A 65 23.67 5.20 -34.05
N PHE A 66 24.16 3.95 -34.09
CA PHE A 66 25.56 3.47 -33.91
C PHE A 66 26.36 3.93 -32.65
N LEU A 67 25.84 4.86 -31.83
CA LEU A 67 26.55 5.53 -30.73
C LEU A 67 25.90 5.30 -29.35
N ASN A 68 25.05 4.27 -29.20
CA ASN A 68 24.38 3.94 -27.94
C ASN A 68 25.34 3.28 -26.90
N THR A 69 26.61 3.70 -26.90
CA THR A 69 27.71 3.18 -26.09
C THR A 69 27.94 3.98 -24.81
N GLU A 70 27.34 5.17 -24.68
CA GLU A 70 27.53 6.02 -23.51
C GLU A 70 26.65 5.60 -22.34
N ILE A 71 27.28 4.99 -21.33
CA ILE A 71 26.65 4.59 -20.06
C ILE A 71 25.93 5.74 -19.34
N THR A 72 26.34 6.98 -19.56
CA THR A 72 25.78 8.18 -18.93
C THR A 72 24.34 8.45 -19.36
N LEU A 73 23.98 8.16 -20.61
CA LEU A 73 22.61 8.31 -21.14
C LEU A 73 21.69 7.23 -20.56
N TRP A 74 22.16 5.99 -20.50
CA TRP A 74 21.44 4.88 -19.86
C TRP A 74 21.20 5.15 -18.38
N ASN A 75 22.22 5.62 -17.66
CA ASN A 75 22.08 5.99 -16.25
C ASN A 75 21.07 7.13 -16.03
N ALA A 76 20.95 8.08 -16.97
CA ALA A 76 19.93 9.13 -16.90
C ALA A 76 18.52 8.54 -17.03
N MET A 77 18.30 7.63 -17.99
CA MET A 77 17.01 6.96 -18.18
C MET A 77 16.65 6.05 -16.99
N ILE A 78 17.59 5.23 -16.52
CA ILE A 78 17.42 4.35 -15.36
C ILE A 78 17.04 5.17 -14.12
N ARG A 79 17.76 6.27 -13.86
CA ARG A 79 17.43 7.20 -12.77
C ARG A 79 16.05 7.82 -12.96
N GLY A 80 15.73 8.29 -14.17
CA GLY A 80 14.45 8.89 -14.51
C GLY A 80 13.27 7.96 -14.22
N TYR A 81 13.34 6.72 -14.69
CA TYR A 81 12.31 5.72 -14.42
C TYR A 81 12.25 5.28 -12.95
N ALA A 82 13.38 5.25 -12.24
CA ALA A 82 13.40 4.87 -10.84
C ALA A 82 12.78 5.93 -9.90
N TYR A 83 12.73 7.21 -10.29
CA TYR A 83 12.07 8.26 -9.51
C TYR A 83 10.62 8.50 -9.96
N ASN A 84 10.37 8.52 -11.27
CA ASN A 84 9.09 8.96 -11.81
C ASN A 84 8.16 7.79 -12.21
N GLY A 85 8.70 6.57 -12.27
CA GLY A 85 7.99 5.40 -12.77
C GLY A 85 7.77 5.42 -14.30
N PRO A 86 7.25 4.32 -14.86
CA PRO A 86 6.99 3.03 -14.22
C PRO A 86 8.29 2.26 -13.92
N PHE A 87 8.40 1.67 -12.71
CA PHE A 87 9.60 0.94 -12.26
C PHE A 87 9.98 -0.26 -13.16
N ARG A 88 8.99 -0.88 -13.84
CA ARG A 88 9.23 -1.98 -14.78
C ARG A 88 10.13 -1.55 -15.93
N ASN A 89 9.99 -0.31 -16.41
CA ASN A 89 10.81 0.22 -17.49
C ASN A 89 12.25 0.49 -17.04
N CYS A 90 12.47 0.89 -15.78
CA CYS A 90 13.82 0.97 -15.20
C CYS A 90 14.54 -0.38 -15.30
N ILE A 91 13.85 -1.45 -14.90
CA ILE A 91 14.36 -2.82 -14.97
C ILE A 91 14.61 -3.26 -16.42
N SER A 92 13.68 -2.96 -17.33
CA SER A 92 13.84 -3.26 -18.76
C SER A 92 15.06 -2.55 -19.36
N MET A 93 15.27 -1.27 -19.02
CA MET A 93 16.43 -0.50 -19.49
C MET A 93 17.74 -1.08 -18.95
N PHE A 94 17.76 -1.54 -17.69
CA PHE A 94 18.91 -2.21 -17.12
C PHE A 94 19.24 -3.53 -17.83
N ASP A 95 18.23 -4.35 -18.14
CA ASP A 95 18.43 -5.60 -18.87
C ASP A 95 18.96 -5.34 -20.29
N GLU A 96 18.38 -4.36 -20.99
CA GLU A 96 18.82 -4.00 -22.34
C GLU A 96 20.26 -3.43 -22.35
N MET A 97 20.62 -2.63 -21.35
CA MET A 97 21.99 -2.15 -21.15
C MET A 97 22.99 -3.32 -21.08
N ILE A 98 22.67 -4.35 -20.30
CA ILE A 98 23.51 -5.55 -20.16
C ILE A 98 23.56 -6.34 -21.47
N LEU A 99 22.42 -6.52 -22.16
CA LEU A 99 22.35 -7.20 -23.46
C LEU A 99 23.22 -6.53 -24.52
N ARG A 100 23.38 -5.20 -24.45
CA ARG A 100 24.28 -4.41 -25.30
C ARG A 100 25.74 -4.42 -24.85
N ASN A 101 26.12 -5.29 -23.91
CA ASN A 101 27.46 -5.41 -23.32
C ASN A 101 27.96 -4.14 -22.60
N LEU A 102 27.07 -3.24 -22.17
CA LEU A 102 27.45 -2.10 -21.33
C LEU A 102 27.53 -2.56 -19.87
N LYS A 103 28.64 -2.23 -19.20
CA LYS A 103 28.89 -2.63 -17.81
C LYS A 103 28.26 -1.64 -16.83
N PRO A 104 27.27 -2.03 -16.00
CA PRO A 104 26.70 -1.15 -14.99
C PRO A 104 27.73 -0.69 -13.95
N ASN A 105 27.52 0.49 -13.38
CA ASN A 105 28.42 1.09 -12.39
C ASN A 105 27.70 1.49 -11.10
N ASN A 106 28.43 2.11 -10.17
CA ASN A 106 27.90 2.58 -8.87
C ASN A 106 26.75 3.60 -8.96
N PHE A 107 26.52 4.22 -10.12
CA PHE A 107 25.36 5.08 -10.38
C PHE A 107 24.16 4.32 -10.92
N THR A 108 24.35 3.13 -11.48
CA THR A 108 23.25 2.31 -12.02
C THR A 108 22.55 1.52 -10.92
N TYR A 109 23.33 0.82 -10.10
CA TYR A 109 22.84 -0.18 -9.16
C TYR A 109 21.81 0.33 -8.12
N PRO A 110 21.99 1.49 -7.47
CA PRO A 110 21.05 1.93 -6.43
C PRO A 110 19.62 2.11 -6.96
N TYR A 111 19.47 2.62 -8.19
CA TYR A 111 18.17 2.86 -8.82
C TYR A 111 17.47 1.57 -9.25
N VAL A 112 18.26 0.59 -9.71
CA VAL A 112 17.76 -0.75 -10.07
C VAL A 112 17.31 -1.48 -8.82
N LEU A 113 18.10 -1.45 -7.74
CA LEU A 113 17.74 -2.05 -6.45
C LEU A 113 16.47 -1.43 -5.85
N ASN A 114 16.34 -0.10 -5.91
CA ASN A 114 15.10 0.58 -5.50
C ASN A 114 13.91 0.06 -6.33
N SER A 115 14.05 0.00 -7.66
CA SER A 115 12.98 -0.48 -8.54
C SER A 115 12.63 -1.96 -8.30
N CYS A 116 13.61 -2.81 -7.98
CA CYS A 116 13.39 -4.19 -7.56
C CYS A 116 12.60 -4.27 -6.25
N SER A 117 12.93 -3.43 -5.26
CA SER A 117 12.21 -3.35 -3.98
C SER A 117 10.76 -2.91 -4.18
N GLN A 118 10.50 -1.86 -4.96
CA GLN A 118 9.15 -1.36 -5.23
C GLN A 118 8.26 -2.36 -5.98
N LEU A 119 8.85 -3.23 -6.81
CA LEU A 119 8.12 -4.26 -7.56
C LEU A 119 8.07 -5.62 -6.83
N GLY A 120 8.65 -5.75 -5.64
CA GLY A 120 8.76 -7.04 -4.92
C GLY A 120 9.61 -8.09 -5.66
N LEU A 121 10.51 -7.69 -6.56
CA LEU A 121 11.33 -8.60 -7.37
C LEU A 121 12.59 -9.05 -6.61
N PHE A 122 12.40 -9.83 -5.55
CA PHE A 122 13.49 -10.23 -4.65
C PHE A 122 14.59 -11.04 -5.34
N SER A 123 14.21 -12.05 -6.14
CA SER A 123 15.17 -12.90 -6.86
C SER A 123 16.02 -12.11 -7.86
N LYS A 124 15.44 -11.09 -8.51
CA LYS A 124 16.17 -10.20 -9.42
C LYS A 124 17.13 -9.30 -8.65
N GLY A 125 16.69 -8.73 -7.52
CA GLY A 125 17.57 -7.93 -6.66
C GLY A 125 18.76 -8.72 -6.12
N GLN A 126 18.59 -9.99 -5.75
CA GLN A 126 19.70 -10.87 -5.36
C GLN A 126 20.70 -11.11 -6.51
N ARG A 127 20.22 -11.31 -7.75
CA ARG A 127 21.10 -11.42 -8.93
C ARG A 127 21.89 -10.14 -9.16
N VAL A 128 21.25 -8.98 -9.01
CA VAL A 128 21.89 -7.66 -9.08
C VAL A 128 22.94 -7.50 -7.97
N HIS A 129 22.67 -7.96 -6.75
CA HIS A 129 23.64 -7.99 -5.65
C HIS A 129 24.87 -8.84 -6.01
N CYS A 130 24.69 -10.06 -6.54
CA CYS A 130 25.83 -10.86 -7.00
C CYS A 130 26.64 -10.14 -8.09
N GLN A 131 25.98 -9.41 -8.98
CA GLN A 131 26.66 -8.63 -10.02
C GLN A 131 27.45 -7.45 -9.45
N ILE A 132 26.93 -6.77 -8.42
CA ILE A 132 27.62 -5.70 -7.68
C ILE A 132 28.93 -6.22 -7.06
N ILE A 133 28.87 -7.38 -6.40
CA ILE A 133 30.05 -8.03 -5.81
C ILE A 133 31.09 -8.33 -6.90
N LYS A 134 30.67 -8.97 -8.00
CA LYS A 134 31.56 -9.29 -9.14
C LYS A 134 32.16 -8.04 -9.80
N SER A 135 31.44 -6.92 -9.75
CA SER A 135 31.89 -5.64 -10.31
C SER A 135 32.75 -4.82 -9.36
N GLY A 136 32.89 -5.23 -8.09
CA GLY A 136 33.71 -4.54 -7.09
C GLY A 136 33.08 -3.28 -6.50
N PHE A 137 31.78 -3.04 -6.69
CA PHE A 137 31.11 -1.80 -6.22
C PHE A 137 30.42 -1.94 -4.85
N VAL A 138 30.56 -3.07 -4.17
CA VAL A 138 29.90 -3.32 -2.87
C VAL A 138 30.33 -2.35 -1.77
N SER A 139 31.56 -1.83 -1.84
CA SER A 139 32.08 -0.82 -0.89
C SER A 139 31.64 0.61 -1.19
N ALA A 140 31.06 0.88 -2.38
CA ALA A 140 30.61 2.22 -2.73
C ALA A 140 29.40 2.59 -1.88
N PHE A 141 29.48 3.72 -1.16
CA PHE A 141 28.44 4.16 -0.22
C PHE A 141 27.03 4.16 -0.82
N SER A 142 26.85 4.70 -2.04
CA SER A 142 25.54 4.74 -2.72
C SER A 142 24.96 3.34 -3.00
N VAL A 143 25.83 2.39 -3.34
CA VAL A 143 25.45 1.00 -3.65
C VAL A 143 25.18 0.23 -2.37
N GLY A 144 26.02 0.40 -1.33
CA GLY A 144 25.80 -0.17 -0.01
C GLY A 144 24.46 0.26 0.58
N ASN A 145 24.14 1.56 0.52
CA ASN A 145 22.84 2.08 0.96
C ASN A 145 21.67 1.51 0.15
N GLY A 146 21.81 1.41 -1.18
CA GLY A 146 20.78 0.81 -2.04
C GLY A 146 20.55 -0.68 -1.76
N LEU A 147 21.62 -1.44 -1.49
CA LEU A 147 21.55 -2.85 -1.11
C LEU A 147 20.90 -3.01 0.27
N PHE A 148 21.31 -2.18 1.22
CA PHE A 148 20.75 -2.13 2.55
C PHE A 148 19.24 -1.91 2.52
N ASP A 149 18.78 -0.86 1.84
CA ASP A 149 17.36 -0.54 1.71
C ASP A 149 16.58 -1.65 0.99
N PHE A 150 17.19 -2.29 -0.02
CA PHE A 150 16.59 -3.42 -0.71
C PHE A 150 16.33 -4.59 0.25
N TYR A 151 17.29 -4.97 1.08
CA TYR A 151 17.11 -6.10 2.00
C TYR A 151 16.19 -5.76 3.17
N VAL A 152 16.29 -4.54 3.74
CA VAL A 152 15.42 -4.12 4.84
C VAL A 152 13.95 -4.05 4.42
N LYS A 153 13.63 -3.41 3.28
CA LYS A 153 12.24 -3.30 2.81
C LYS A 153 11.60 -4.65 2.46
N ASN A 154 12.41 -5.67 2.15
CA ASN A 154 11.94 -7.01 1.84
C ASN A 154 11.84 -7.93 3.09
N ILE A 155 12.04 -7.40 4.30
CA ILE A 155 11.81 -8.15 5.55
C ILE A 155 10.30 -8.39 5.76
N ASP A 156 9.46 -7.41 5.43
CA ASP A 156 8.01 -7.48 5.65
C ASP A 156 7.25 -8.17 4.51
N SER A 157 7.77 -8.11 3.28
CA SER A 157 7.12 -8.72 2.09
C SER A 157 7.19 -10.25 2.06
N LEU A 158 8.04 -10.86 2.89
CA LEU A 158 8.16 -12.32 3.04
C LEU A 158 7.31 -12.80 4.22
N GLN A 159 5.99 -12.63 4.12
CA GLN A 159 5.05 -13.38 4.93
C GLN A 159 5.11 -14.86 4.50
N MET A 160 5.79 -15.68 5.30
CA MET A 160 5.53 -17.10 5.63
C MET A 160 6.83 -17.79 6.09
N GLY A 161 6.95 -17.99 7.40
CA GLY A 161 7.60 -19.16 8.02
C GLY A 161 9.12 -19.27 8.11
N LEU A 162 9.90 -18.91 7.08
CA LEU A 162 11.34 -19.30 7.04
C LEU A 162 12.30 -18.23 6.49
N GLY A 163 11.81 -17.11 5.93
CA GLY A 163 12.63 -16.11 5.21
C GLY A 163 13.00 -14.83 5.97
N LYS A 164 12.34 -14.51 7.10
CA LYS A 164 12.54 -13.24 7.82
C LYS A 164 13.97 -13.08 8.36
N SER A 165 14.61 -14.16 8.82
CA SER A 165 15.98 -14.10 9.35
C SER A 165 17.01 -13.86 8.25
N GLY A 166 16.86 -14.48 7.08
CA GLY A 166 17.84 -14.40 5.99
C GLY A 166 18.01 -13.00 5.41
N SER A 167 16.91 -12.27 5.18
CA SER A 167 16.98 -10.90 4.64
C SER A 167 17.59 -9.91 5.63
N LEU A 168 17.27 -10.06 6.93
CA LEU A 168 17.86 -9.25 7.99
C LEU A 168 19.35 -9.55 8.18
N ASP A 169 19.75 -10.82 8.11
CA ASP A 169 21.16 -11.21 8.20
C ASP A 169 21.98 -10.66 7.02
N ASP A 170 21.41 -10.67 5.81
CA ASP A 170 22.07 -10.08 4.65
C ASP A 170 22.15 -8.55 4.73
N ALA A 171 21.08 -7.88 5.18
CA ALA A 171 21.11 -6.45 5.49
C ALA A 171 22.19 -6.13 6.53
N ARG A 172 22.35 -6.99 7.56
CA ARG A 172 23.38 -6.85 8.59
C ARG A 172 24.79 -7.02 8.04
N LYS A 173 25.04 -8.00 7.17
CA LYS A 173 26.36 -8.18 6.54
C LYS A 173 26.73 -6.97 5.69
N ILE A 174 25.79 -6.47 4.88
CA ILE A 174 25.98 -5.26 4.07
C ILE A 174 26.26 -4.06 4.97
N PHE A 175 25.49 -3.92 6.05
CA PHE A 175 25.71 -2.90 7.07
C PHE A 175 27.13 -2.97 7.63
N ASP A 176 27.56 -4.12 8.14
CA ASP A 176 28.88 -4.28 8.75
C ASP A 176 30.02 -4.02 7.74
N PHE A 177 29.81 -4.33 6.46
CA PHE A 177 30.79 -4.08 5.39
C PHE A 177 30.93 -2.60 4.98
N MET A 178 29.92 -1.76 5.20
CA MET A 178 30.00 -0.34 4.82
C MET A 178 31.01 0.43 5.68
N CYS A 179 31.97 1.12 5.06
CA CYS A 179 32.94 1.95 5.79
C CYS A 179 32.29 3.20 6.38
N GLU A 180 31.39 3.83 5.61
CA GLU A 180 30.66 5.03 6.00
C GLU A 180 29.19 4.69 6.20
N LYS A 181 28.62 5.16 7.31
CA LYS A 181 27.22 4.90 7.70
C LYS A 181 26.60 6.19 8.21
N THR A 182 25.49 6.59 7.63
CA THR A 182 24.72 7.74 8.13
C THR A 182 23.99 7.37 9.41
N ILE A 183 23.62 8.37 10.22
CA ILE A 183 22.82 8.15 11.43
C ILE A 183 21.47 7.50 11.11
N GLU A 184 20.88 7.80 9.95
CA GLU A 184 19.65 7.18 9.46
C GLU A 184 19.81 5.67 9.24
N LEU A 185 20.95 5.26 8.67
CA LEU A 185 21.26 3.85 8.40
C LEU A 185 21.47 3.08 9.72
N TRP A 186 22.14 3.70 10.69
CA TRP A 186 22.26 3.18 12.06
C TRP A 186 20.89 3.03 12.72
N ASN A 187 20.05 4.07 12.68
CA ASN A 187 18.71 4.05 13.27
C ASN A 187 17.87 2.92 12.69
N ARG A 188 17.88 2.75 11.36
CA ARG A 188 17.16 1.67 10.69
C ARG A 188 17.63 0.29 11.17
N MET A 189 18.94 0.06 11.29
CA MET A 189 19.44 -1.22 11.80
C MET A 189 19.13 -1.49 13.27
N VAL A 190 19.13 -0.45 14.11
CA VAL A 190 18.77 -0.60 15.52
C VAL A 190 17.30 -1.01 15.65
N GLY A 191 16.41 -0.50 14.79
CA GLY A 191 14.99 -0.85 14.79
C GLY A 191 14.70 -2.30 14.40
N GLU A 192 15.44 -2.86 13.45
CA GLU A 192 15.16 -4.19 12.89
C GLU A 192 15.79 -5.38 13.66
N THR A 193 16.73 -5.12 14.57
CA THR A 193 17.56 -6.19 15.16
C THR A 193 17.21 -6.51 16.61
N VAL A 194 17.23 -7.81 16.95
CA VAL A 194 17.08 -8.27 18.34
C VAL A 194 18.26 -7.85 19.23
N LYS A 195 19.44 -7.63 18.63
CA LYS A 195 20.66 -7.13 19.31
C LYS A 195 20.81 -5.60 19.17
N ALA A 196 19.70 -4.87 19.25
CA ALA A 196 19.63 -3.43 19.07
C ALA A 196 20.62 -2.65 19.96
N ARG A 197 20.87 -3.12 21.19
CA ARG A 197 21.77 -2.46 22.15
C ARG A 197 23.22 -2.39 21.70
N ASP A 198 23.80 -3.49 21.21
CA ASP A 198 25.20 -3.50 20.78
C ASP A 198 25.44 -2.54 19.62
N LEU A 199 24.47 -2.46 18.69
CA LEU A 199 24.51 -1.52 17.59
C LEU A 199 24.37 -0.08 18.09
N PHE A 200 23.41 0.18 18.97
CA PHE A 200 23.20 1.50 19.54
C PHE A 200 24.46 2.00 20.27
N GLU A 201 25.09 1.16 21.10
CA GLU A 201 26.31 1.53 21.81
C GLU A 201 27.46 1.88 20.83
N ARG A 202 27.60 1.16 19.72
CA ARG A 202 28.61 1.40 18.66
C ARG A 202 28.36 2.64 17.81
N MET A 203 27.18 3.27 17.89
CA MET A 203 26.89 4.49 17.11
C MET A 203 27.83 5.62 17.51
N PRO A 204 28.55 6.25 16.56
CA PRO A 204 29.47 7.35 16.86
C PRO A 204 28.73 8.59 17.39
N GLU A 205 27.57 8.87 16.81
CA GLU A 205 26.67 9.97 17.21
C GLU A 205 25.27 9.43 17.40
N LYS A 206 24.53 10.00 18.35
CA LYS A 206 23.17 9.58 18.72
C LYS A 206 22.30 10.82 18.80
N ASN A 207 21.19 10.82 18.07
CA ASN A 207 20.20 11.90 18.14
C ASN A 207 18.90 11.39 18.77
N VAL A 208 17.92 12.29 18.93
CA VAL A 208 16.62 11.94 19.53
C VAL A 208 15.97 10.75 18.81
N VAL A 209 16.11 10.65 17.48
CA VAL A 209 15.57 9.52 16.70
C VAL A 209 16.25 8.22 17.12
N SER A 210 17.58 8.17 17.22
CA SER A 210 18.33 6.98 17.67
C SER A 210 17.84 6.48 19.03
N TRP A 211 17.64 7.41 19.97
CA TRP A 211 17.15 7.11 21.31
C TRP A 211 15.70 6.61 21.31
N THR A 212 14.82 7.27 20.56
CA THR A 212 13.43 6.83 20.41
C THR A 212 13.33 5.45 19.77
N THR A 213 14.15 5.16 18.76
CA THR A 213 14.18 3.85 18.09
C THR A 213 14.58 2.73 19.05
N ILE A 214 15.62 2.89 19.88
CA ILE A 214 16.02 1.85 20.84
C ILE A 214 14.95 1.63 21.92
N VAL A 215 14.27 2.70 22.38
CA VAL A 215 13.14 2.60 23.31
C VAL A 215 12.01 1.80 22.68
N GLY A 216 11.64 2.12 21.43
CA GLY A 216 10.58 1.42 20.71
C GLY A 216 10.88 -0.04 20.41
N ALA A 217 12.12 -0.36 20.04
CA ALA A 217 12.53 -1.74 19.81
C ALA A 217 12.33 -2.61 21.07
N TYR A 218 12.74 -2.10 22.24
CA TYR A 218 12.53 -2.81 23.51
C TYR A 218 11.05 -2.86 23.94
N ALA A 219 10.31 -1.77 23.73
CA ALA A 219 8.88 -1.70 24.04
C ALA A 219 8.08 -2.72 23.21
N HIS A 220 8.37 -2.82 21.92
CA HIS A 220 7.72 -3.76 20.99
C HIS A 220 8.01 -5.23 21.34
N VAL A 221 9.25 -5.56 21.71
CA VAL A 221 9.60 -6.91 22.20
C VAL A 221 9.01 -7.19 23.59
N GLY A 222 8.57 -6.15 24.30
CA GLY A 222 7.92 -6.26 25.61
C GLY A 222 8.85 -6.15 26.81
N ASP A 223 10.14 -5.84 26.60
CA ASP A 223 11.06 -5.53 27.70
C ASP A 223 10.93 -4.05 28.09
N LEU A 224 9.79 -3.73 28.72
CA LEU A 224 9.45 -2.37 29.16
C LEU A 224 10.44 -1.84 30.22
N LYS A 225 11.06 -2.72 31.00
CA LYS A 225 12.08 -2.35 32.00
C LYS A 225 13.32 -1.77 31.32
N THR A 226 13.81 -2.42 30.28
CA THR A 226 14.95 -1.91 29.51
C THR A 226 14.55 -0.68 28.68
N ALA A 227 13.35 -0.67 28.09
CA ALA A 227 12.82 0.50 27.39
C ALA A 227 12.80 1.75 28.30
N ARG A 228 12.27 1.62 29.53
CA ARG A 228 12.24 2.71 30.52
C ARG A 228 13.65 3.16 30.94
N LYS A 229 14.60 2.22 31.07
CA LYS A 229 16.01 2.57 31.37
C LYS A 229 16.64 3.42 30.27
N PHE A 230 16.41 3.09 29.00
CA PHE A 230 16.91 3.90 27.88
C PHE A 230 16.19 5.25 27.82
N PHE A 231 14.88 5.26 28.01
CA PHE A 231 14.06 6.47 28.04
C PHE A 231 14.55 7.47 29.11
N ASN A 232 14.86 6.99 30.31
CA ASN A 232 15.38 7.82 31.40
C ASN A 232 16.80 8.37 31.12
N LYS A 233 17.58 7.72 30.25
CA LYS A 233 18.91 8.17 29.82
C LYS A 233 18.91 9.14 28.64
N MET A 234 17.75 9.35 27.99
CA MET A 234 17.64 10.27 26.85
C MET A 234 18.03 11.69 27.27
N PRO A 235 18.97 12.35 26.55
CA PRO A 235 19.33 13.75 26.82
C PRO A 235 18.16 14.71 26.55
N GLU A 236 17.40 14.43 25.49
CA GLU A 236 16.24 15.19 25.06
C GLU A 236 15.11 14.22 24.75
N ARG A 237 13.88 14.56 25.17
CA ARG A 237 12.66 13.79 24.93
C ARG A 237 11.68 14.63 24.16
N ASN A 238 11.07 14.04 23.14
CA ASN A 238 10.00 14.65 22.36
C ASN A 238 8.72 13.83 22.47
N VAL A 239 7.61 14.37 21.96
CA VAL A 239 6.28 13.74 21.96
C VAL A 239 6.33 12.29 21.46
N ILE A 240 7.09 12.03 20.39
CA ILE A 240 7.24 10.69 19.79
C ILE A 240 7.85 9.69 20.80
N SER A 241 8.89 10.10 21.53
CA SER A 241 9.53 9.23 22.54
C SER A 241 8.58 8.85 23.70
N TRP A 242 7.72 9.78 24.13
CA TRP A 242 6.71 9.53 25.15
C TRP A 242 5.62 8.58 24.64
N ASN A 243 5.07 8.87 23.46
CA ASN A 243 4.05 8.04 22.82
C ASN A 243 4.52 6.60 22.62
N CYS A 244 5.78 6.43 22.20
CA CYS A 244 6.37 5.13 21.98
C CYS A 244 6.38 4.28 23.26
N LEU A 245 6.80 4.87 24.38
CA LEU A 245 6.82 4.18 25.66
C LEU A 245 5.41 3.95 26.21
N MET A 246 4.53 4.96 26.14
CA MET A 246 3.12 4.84 26.55
C MET A 246 2.41 3.72 25.82
N SER A 247 2.56 3.64 24.49
CA SER A 247 1.97 2.57 23.67
C SER A 247 2.47 1.20 24.10
N GLY A 248 3.77 1.06 24.40
CA GLY A 248 4.34 -0.18 24.92
C GLY A 248 3.70 -0.64 26.23
N TYR A 249 3.48 0.27 27.18
CA TYR A 249 2.78 -0.04 28.44
C TYR A 249 1.31 -0.41 28.20
N THR A 250 0.59 0.34 27.36
CA THR A 250 -0.82 0.05 27.00
C THR A 250 -0.97 -1.33 26.35
N GLN A 251 -0.08 -1.69 25.41
CA GLN A 251 -0.12 -3.01 24.74
C GLN A 251 0.15 -4.20 25.68
N LYS A 252 0.87 -3.98 26.78
CA LYS A 252 1.12 -5.01 27.81
C LYS A 252 0.06 -5.03 28.92
N GLY A 253 -0.95 -4.17 28.83
CA GLY A 253 -2.00 -4.05 29.85
C GLY A 253 -1.56 -3.30 31.12
N GLU A 254 -0.39 -2.66 31.11
CA GLU A 254 0.10 -1.83 32.21
C GLU A 254 -0.44 -0.40 32.09
N PHE A 255 -1.77 -0.28 32.03
CA PHE A 255 -2.49 0.96 31.73
C PHE A 255 -2.20 2.10 32.73
N GLN A 256 -2.01 1.78 34.01
CA GLN A 256 -1.70 2.79 35.04
C GLN A 256 -0.35 3.47 34.78
N GLU A 257 0.65 2.72 34.34
CA GLU A 257 1.97 3.27 33.99
C GLU A 257 1.90 4.13 32.73
N ALA A 258 1.08 3.73 31.75
CA ALA A 258 0.82 4.56 30.56
C ALA A 258 0.20 5.92 30.93
N LEU A 259 -0.75 5.97 31.87
CA LEU A 259 -1.32 7.22 32.38
C LEU A 259 -0.30 8.05 33.18
N ASN A 260 0.48 7.40 34.04
CA ASN A 260 1.54 8.08 34.80
C ASN A 260 2.54 8.76 33.85
N LEU A 261 2.89 8.11 32.73
CA LEU A 261 3.72 8.70 31.69
C LEU A 261 3.05 9.88 30.97
N PHE A 262 1.76 9.80 30.68
CA PHE A 262 1.02 10.92 30.08
C PHE A 262 1.03 12.15 30.99
N VAL A 263 0.78 11.96 32.29
CA VAL A 263 0.84 13.04 33.28
C VAL A 263 2.25 13.61 33.36
N GLN A 264 3.28 12.76 33.38
CA GLN A 264 4.67 13.21 33.43
C GLN A 264 5.06 14.02 32.19
N MET A 265 4.63 13.60 30.99
CA MET A 265 4.84 14.34 29.74
C MET A 265 4.28 15.77 29.83
N GLN A 266 3.08 15.93 30.40
CA GLN A 266 2.47 17.26 30.58
C GLN A 266 3.19 18.10 31.63
N LEU A 267 3.66 17.48 32.73
CA LEU A 267 4.45 18.17 33.75
C LEU A 267 5.79 18.67 33.21
N GLU A 268 6.37 17.97 32.24
CA GLU A 268 7.57 18.40 31.51
C GLU A 268 7.26 19.46 30.41
N GLY A 269 6.00 19.91 30.29
CA GLY A 269 5.60 21.00 29.41
C GLY A 269 5.46 20.63 27.94
N LEU A 270 5.44 19.33 27.60
CA LEU A 270 5.23 18.86 26.23
C LEU A 270 3.74 18.82 25.90
N GLU A 271 3.37 19.38 24.75
CA GLU A 271 1.99 19.32 24.26
C GLU A 271 1.66 17.91 23.73
N PRO A 272 0.62 17.24 24.25
CA PRO A 272 0.18 15.95 23.74
C PRO A 272 -0.42 16.05 22.32
N ASP A 273 -0.14 15.05 21.50
CA ASP A 273 -0.72 14.88 20.16
C ASP A 273 -1.87 13.84 20.15
N SER A 274 -2.43 13.56 18.96
CA SER A 274 -3.52 12.57 18.80
C SER A 274 -3.17 11.20 19.39
N PHE A 275 -1.95 10.71 19.17
CA PHE A 275 -1.50 9.41 19.66
C PHE A 275 -1.35 9.38 21.18
N SER A 276 -0.90 10.50 21.77
CA SER A 276 -0.82 10.68 23.22
C SER A 276 -2.21 10.52 23.85
N PHE A 277 -3.20 11.22 23.29
CA PHE A 277 -4.59 11.18 23.78
C PHE A 277 -5.24 9.80 23.59
N VAL A 278 -5.04 9.15 22.45
CA VAL A 278 -5.54 7.78 22.22
C VAL A 278 -4.97 6.81 23.25
N SER A 279 -3.65 6.85 23.47
CA SER A 279 -2.99 5.96 24.43
C SER A 279 -3.49 6.18 25.86
N ALA A 280 -3.67 7.45 26.27
CA ALA A 280 -4.20 7.80 27.58
C ALA A 280 -5.67 7.41 27.75
N LEU A 281 -6.54 7.69 26.77
CA LEU A 281 -7.96 7.34 26.84
C LEU A 281 -8.18 5.82 26.81
N SER A 282 -7.39 5.09 26.02
CA SER A 282 -7.39 3.63 26.01
C SER A 282 -7.01 3.08 27.39
N ALA A 283 -6.00 3.67 28.04
CA ALA A 283 -5.63 3.30 29.39
C ALA A 283 -6.74 3.61 30.42
N CYS A 284 -7.39 4.77 30.35
CA CYS A 284 -8.54 5.12 31.20
C CYS A 284 -9.70 4.12 31.02
N SER A 285 -10.02 3.76 29.77
CA SER A 285 -11.06 2.79 29.44
C SER A 285 -10.79 1.44 30.08
N ASN A 286 -9.60 0.90 29.90
CA ASN A 286 -9.24 -0.42 30.44
C ASN A 286 -9.11 -0.42 31.97
N LEU A 287 -8.80 0.71 32.60
CA LEU A 287 -8.84 0.86 34.06
C LEU A 287 -10.25 1.14 34.60
N SER A 288 -11.24 1.36 33.73
CA SER A 288 -12.58 1.84 34.10
C SER A 288 -12.53 3.16 34.91
N ASP A 289 -11.51 4.00 34.69
CA ASP A 289 -11.35 5.29 35.38
C ASP A 289 -11.97 6.43 34.55
N LEU A 290 -13.28 6.62 34.76
CA LEU A 290 -14.05 7.66 34.09
C LEU A 290 -13.60 9.09 34.46
N GLN A 291 -13.09 9.29 35.67
CA GLN A 291 -12.68 10.64 36.10
C GLN A 291 -11.39 11.05 35.40
N CYS A 292 -10.43 10.13 35.27
CA CYS A 292 -9.23 10.35 34.48
C CYS A 292 -9.59 10.54 33.00
N GLY A 293 -10.48 9.72 32.43
CA GLY A 293 -10.96 9.88 31.05
C GLY A 293 -11.57 11.26 30.77
N LYS A 294 -12.39 11.79 31.70
CA LYS A 294 -12.95 13.15 31.61
C LYS A 294 -11.88 14.23 31.69
N TRP A 295 -10.88 14.05 32.55
CA TRP A 295 -9.75 14.96 32.65
C TRP A 295 -8.94 14.99 31.35
N VAL A 296 -8.56 13.82 30.81
CA VAL A 296 -7.85 13.71 29.51
C VAL A 296 -8.66 14.35 28.39
N HIS A 297 -9.97 14.09 28.35
CA HIS A 297 -10.87 14.70 27.37
C HIS A 297 -10.89 16.23 27.48
N SER A 298 -10.89 16.79 28.70
CA SER A 298 -10.89 18.25 28.91
C SER A 298 -9.61 18.95 28.43
N LEU A 299 -8.53 18.20 28.26
CA LEU A 299 -7.24 18.71 27.79
C LEU A 299 -7.17 18.83 26.26
N ILE A 300 -8.12 18.23 25.53
CA ILE A 300 -8.15 18.27 24.06
C ILE A 300 -8.68 19.64 23.60
N LYS A 301 -7.77 20.51 23.18
CA LYS A 301 -8.11 21.87 22.72
C LYS A 301 -8.50 21.94 21.24
N ASP A 302 -7.91 21.09 20.40
CA ASP A 302 -8.07 21.11 18.93
C ASP A 302 -8.94 19.93 18.44
N TRP A 303 -10.20 19.92 18.88
CA TRP A 303 -11.18 18.90 18.54
C TRP A 303 -11.40 18.70 17.02
N PRO A 304 -11.42 19.74 16.16
CA PRO A 304 -11.64 19.56 14.73
C PRO A 304 -10.57 18.69 14.04
N ASN A 305 -9.31 18.79 14.47
CA ASN A 305 -8.20 18.04 13.88
C ASN A 305 -7.97 16.69 14.56
N LEU A 306 -8.23 16.59 15.87
CA LEU A 306 -7.95 15.40 16.69
C LEU A 306 -9.17 14.47 16.84
N GLY A 307 -10.39 14.98 16.62
CA GLY A 307 -11.64 14.35 17.02
C GLY A 307 -12.00 13.05 16.31
N VAL A 308 -11.55 12.83 15.07
CA VAL A 308 -11.85 11.58 14.34
C VAL A 308 -11.06 10.40 14.92
N ILE A 309 -9.76 10.60 15.14
CA ILE A 309 -8.86 9.56 15.68
C ILE A 309 -9.19 9.32 17.16
N VAL A 310 -9.36 10.39 17.94
CA VAL A 310 -9.67 10.29 19.36
C VAL A 310 -11.12 9.82 19.63
N GLY A 311 -12.05 10.11 18.71
CA GLY A 311 -13.45 9.70 18.82
C GLY A 311 -13.66 8.19 18.87
N THR A 312 -12.83 7.41 18.18
CA THR A 312 -12.87 5.94 18.23
C THR A 312 -12.47 5.39 19.60
N ALA A 313 -11.39 5.91 20.19
CA ALA A 313 -10.96 5.55 21.55
C ALA A 313 -11.98 5.94 22.63
N LEU A 314 -12.73 7.03 22.42
CA LEU A 314 -13.82 7.43 23.32
C LEU A 314 -15.05 6.51 23.23
N ILE A 315 -15.34 5.95 22.05
CA ILE A 315 -16.43 4.98 21.86
C ILE A 315 -16.11 3.68 22.60
N GLU A 316 -14.85 3.23 22.57
CA GLU A 316 -14.38 2.06 23.35
C GLU A 316 -14.57 2.28 24.86
N MET A 317 -14.25 3.48 25.37
CA MET A 317 -14.51 3.86 26.77
C MET A 317 -16.00 3.84 27.15
N GLN A 318 -16.89 4.09 26.18
CA GLN A 318 -18.34 4.08 26.40
C GLN A 318 -18.96 2.66 26.32
N GLY A 319 -18.24 1.68 25.75
CA GLY A 319 -18.74 0.31 25.58
C GLY A 319 -18.63 -0.58 26.82
N GLY A 320 -17.82 -0.20 27.82
CA GLY A 320 -17.50 -1.03 28.99
C GLY A 320 -18.35 -0.79 30.24
N SER A 321 -19.29 0.16 30.26
CA SER A 321 -20.09 0.44 31.46
C SER A 321 -21.48 0.97 31.08
N GLU A 322 -22.53 0.32 31.57
CA GLU A 322 -23.91 0.83 31.47
C GLU A 322 -24.02 2.26 32.03
N ILE A 323 -24.51 3.16 31.18
CA ILE A 323 -25.09 4.48 31.49
C ILE A 323 -24.07 5.57 31.88
N ILE A 324 -23.90 6.58 30.99
CA ILE A 324 -24.31 7.98 31.19
C ILE A 324 -24.02 8.78 29.89
N VAL A 325 -25.10 9.13 29.20
CA VAL A 325 -25.20 10.03 28.03
C VAL A 325 -24.95 11.50 28.47
N THR A 326 -23.80 11.84 29.04
CA THR A 326 -23.59 13.21 29.58
C THR A 326 -22.19 13.80 29.39
N VAL A 327 -21.34 13.30 28.48
CA VAL A 327 -19.99 13.89 28.28
C VAL A 327 -19.82 14.66 26.97
N LEU A 328 -20.71 14.56 25.99
CA LEU A 328 -20.65 15.45 24.80
C LEU A 328 -21.46 16.75 25.02
N ARG A 329 -21.16 17.46 26.11
CA ARG A 329 -21.25 18.92 26.08
C ARG A 329 -19.98 19.40 25.38
N ILE A 330 -20.03 19.43 24.05
CA ILE A 330 -19.07 20.18 23.22
C ILE A 330 -18.86 21.54 23.92
N PRO A 331 -17.62 21.99 24.16
CA PRO A 331 -17.36 23.20 24.93
C PRO A 331 -18.22 24.35 24.41
N LYS A 332 -18.80 25.13 25.33
CA LYS A 332 -19.65 26.32 25.12
C LYS A 332 -19.07 27.42 24.20
N PHE A 333 -17.95 27.19 23.52
CA PHE A 333 -17.28 28.10 22.61
C PHE A 333 -17.92 28.21 21.21
N LEU A 334 -18.87 27.34 20.86
CA LEU A 334 -19.60 27.37 19.59
C LEU A 334 -21.03 27.94 19.69
N HIS A 335 -21.39 28.58 20.80
CA HIS A 335 -22.77 29.04 21.03
C HIS A 335 -23.16 30.32 20.27
N ASN A 336 -22.23 30.99 19.57
CA ASN A 336 -22.45 32.35 19.06
C ASN A 336 -22.36 32.54 17.54
N ASN A 337 -22.46 31.49 16.72
CA ASN A 337 -22.66 31.70 15.28
C ASN A 337 -23.57 30.64 14.67
N LEU A 338 -24.38 31.08 13.70
CA LEU A 338 -25.42 30.39 12.92
C LEU A 338 -24.98 29.13 12.12
N LEU A 339 -24.03 28.34 12.65
CA LEU A 339 -23.55 27.08 12.08
C LEU A 339 -24.08 25.83 12.80
N ILE A 340 -24.99 26.01 13.77
CA ILE A 340 -25.55 24.92 14.61
C ILE A 340 -26.42 23.95 13.80
N LEU A 341 -26.99 24.37 12.66
CA LEU A 341 -27.79 23.47 11.80
C LEU A 341 -26.95 22.50 10.94
N ASN A 342 -25.63 22.69 10.81
CA ASN A 342 -24.78 21.78 10.04
C ASN A 342 -23.96 20.81 10.91
N LEU A 343 -23.65 21.13 12.16
CA LEU A 343 -22.88 20.22 13.03
C LEU A 343 -23.72 19.19 13.76
N GLU A 344 -24.96 19.52 14.14
CA GLU A 344 -25.92 18.49 14.58
C GLU A 344 -26.21 17.54 13.43
N TYR A 345 -26.31 18.02 12.18
CA TYR A 345 -26.47 17.19 10.99
C TYR A 345 -25.23 16.31 10.73
N TYR A 346 -24.00 16.80 10.89
CA TYR A 346 -22.81 15.96 10.70
C TYR A 346 -22.61 14.91 11.79
N VAL A 347 -22.86 15.22 13.07
CA VAL A 347 -22.70 14.23 14.15
C VAL A 347 -23.87 13.26 14.19
N THR A 348 -25.09 13.73 13.95
CA THR A 348 -26.23 12.81 13.78
C THR A 348 -26.13 12.03 12.49
N CYS A 349 -25.70 12.56 11.34
CA CYS A 349 -25.46 11.79 10.12
C CYS A 349 -24.21 10.91 10.19
N PHE A 350 -23.21 11.20 11.01
CA PHE A 350 -22.07 10.29 11.23
C PHE A 350 -22.44 9.19 12.20
N LEU A 351 -23.22 9.45 13.25
CA LEU A 351 -23.78 8.43 14.14
C LEU A 351 -24.91 7.66 13.46
N LEU A 352 -25.73 8.28 12.61
CA LEU A 352 -26.69 7.62 11.72
C LEU A 352 -25.93 6.86 10.65
N ASN A 353 -24.88 7.38 10.01
CA ASN A 353 -24.09 6.57 9.06
C ASN A 353 -23.29 5.49 9.79
N PHE A 354 -22.93 5.64 11.05
CA PHE A 354 -22.24 4.61 11.82
C PHE A 354 -23.22 3.54 12.32
N PHE A 355 -24.42 3.93 12.76
CA PHE A 355 -25.50 3.00 13.10
C PHE A 355 -26.18 2.41 11.86
N ILE A 356 -26.32 3.15 10.75
CA ILE A 356 -26.76 2.68 9.45
C ILE A 356 -25.65 1.81 8.87
N ASN A 357 -24.36 2.14 8.95
CA ASN A 357 -23.30 1.19 8.60
C ASN A 357 -23.24 0.00 9.57
N LYS A 358 -23.74 0.08 10.80
CA LYS A 358 -23.81 -1.06 11.75
C LYS A 358 -25.08 -1.90 11.57
N ILE A 359 -26.17 -1.30 11.09
CA ILE A 359 -27.46 -1.93 10.76
C ILE A 359 -27.44 -2.46 9.32
N GLU A 360 -26.69 -1.83 8.41
CA GLU A 360 -26.31 -2.29 7.05
C GLU A 360 -25.07 -3.20 7.07
N ARG A 361 -24.33 -3.27 8.20
CA ARG A 361 -23.45 -4.42 8.53
C ARG A 361 -24.23 -5.63 9.05
N MET A 362 -25.54 -5.68 8.83
CA MET A 362 -26.15 -6.90 8.29
C MET A 362 -26.17 -6.71 6.76
N ALA A 363 -25.24 -7.18 5.93
CA ALA A 363 -24.55 -8.46 5.93
C ALA A 363 -23.49 -8.45 4.81
N PHE A 364 -22.27 -7.94 5.08
CA PHE A 364 -21.14 -8.12 4.16
C PHE A 364 -19.91 -8.46 4.98
N VAL A 365 -19.62 -9.76 5.02
CA VAL A 365 -18.48 -10.34 5.71
C VAL A 365 -17.27 -10.27 4.79
N THR A 366 -16.14 -9.73 5.27
CA THR A 366 -14.89 -9.68 4.49
C THR A 366 -14.20 -11.04 4.47
N THR A 367 -13.40 -11.33 3.44
CA THR A 367 -12.68 -12.62 3.35
C THR A 367 -11.66 -12.78 4.47
N ALA A 368 -11.10 -11.69 4.98
CA ALA A 368 -10.22 -11.68 6.15
C ALA A 368 -10.96 -12.10 7.42
N GLU A 369 -12.13 -11.53 7.70
CA GLU A 369 -12.94 -11.91 8.87
C GLU A 369 -13.42 -13.37 8.79
N VAL A 370 -13.79 -13.87 7.59
CA VAL A 370 -14.11 -15.29 7.39
C VAL A 370 -12.92 -16.18 7.71
N CYS A 371 -11.71 -15.82 7.24
CA CYS A 371 -10.49 -16.58 7.47
C CYS A 371 -10.10 -16.61 8.96
N ASP A 372 -10.15 -15.46 9.64
CA ASP A 372 -9.76 -15.32 11.04
C ASP A 372 -10.74 -16.04 11.97
N ALA A 373 -12.04 -16.04 11.65
CA ALA A 373 -13.06 -16.75 12.42
C ALA A 373 -13.05 -18.28 12.18
N ASN A 374 -12.52 -18.75 11.04
CA ASN A 374 -12.60 -20.15 10.63
C ASN A 374 -11.25 -20.79 10.20
N PRO A 375 -10.17 -20.67 10.99
CA PRO A 375 -8.83 -21.18 10.61
C PRO A 375 -8.81 -22.71 10.37
N GLN A 376 -9.64 -23.46 11.09
CA GLN A 376 -9.79 -24.91 10.95
C GLN A 376 -10.30 -25.33 9.55
N LEU A 377 -11.12 -24.51 8.89
CA LEU A 377 -11.71 -24.84 7.59
C LEU A 377 -10.73 -24.61 6.43
N ILE A 378 -9.72 -23.75 6.65
CA ILE A 378 -8.61 -23.55 5.71
C ILE A 378 -7.72 -24.78 5.71
N VAL A 379 -7.39 -25.31 6.90
CA VAL A 379 -6.53 -26.50 7.04
C VAL A 379 -7.22 -27.76 6.53
N SER A 380 -8.55 -27.88 6.67
CA SER A 380 -9.32 -29.02 6.14
C SER A 380 -9.58 -28.94 4.63
N GLY A 381 -9.30 -27.80 3.99
CA GLY A 381 -9.58 -27.56 2.56
C GLY A 381 -11.06 -27.31 2.23
N GLU A 382 -11.90 -27.11 3.25
CA GLU A 382 -13.33 -26.82 3.07
C GLU A 382 -13.59 -25.35 2.70
N LEU A 383 -12.73 -24.44 3.17
CA LEU A 383 -12.66 -23.04 2.73
C LEU A 383 -11.56 -22.92 1.66
N ARG A 384 -11.93 -22.53 0.45
CA ARG A 384 -11.05 -22.53 -0.73
C ARG A 384 -10.89 -21.13 -1.30
N ALA A 385 -9.65 -20.69 -1.49
CA ALA A 385 -9.35 -19.42 -2.15
C ALA A 385 -9.28 -19.61 -3.67
N LEU A 386 -9.97 -18.74 -4.41
CA LEU A 386 -9.95 -18.73 -5.86
C LEU A 386 -8.71 -17.96 -6.35
N GLN A 387 -7.76 -18.67 -6.97
CA GLN A 387 -6.40 -18.15 -7.23
C GLN A 387 -6.21 -17.13 -8.38
N PRO A 388 -7.09 -16.98 -9.40
CA PRO A 388 -6.94 -15.90 -10.36
C PRO A 388 -7.21 -14.55 -9.70
N VAL A 389 -6.34 -13.57 -9.93
CA VAL A 389 -6.62 -12.18 -9.56
C VAL A 389 -7.66 -11.64 -10.54
N PHE A 390 -8.92 -11.61 -10.10
CA PHE A 390 -9.98 -10.96 -10.85
C PHE A 390 -9.89 -9.44 -10.72
N GLN A 391 -10.12 -8.74 -11.81
CA GLN A 391 -10.37 -7.30 -11.77
C GLN A 391 -11.75 -7.03 -11.20
N ILE A 392 -11.86 -5.92 -10.47
CA ILE A 392 -13.08 -5.48 -9.80
C ILE A 392 -13.82 -4.51 -10.72
N TYR A 393 -15.10 -4.78 -10.94
CA TYR A 393 -16.01 -3.92 -11.68
C TYR A 393 -17.33 -3.77 -10.92
N GLY A 394 -18.05 -2.69 -11.20
CA GLY A 394 -19.27 -2.33 -10.47
C GLY A 394 -18.99 -1.64 -9.12
N ARG A 395 -20.02 -1.06 -8.51
CA ARG A 395 -19.88 -0.21 -7.31
C ARG A 395 -19.77 -0.99 -6.00
N ARG A 396 -20.08 -2.30 -6.01
CA ARG A 396 -19.96 -3.14 -4.81
C ARG A 396 -18.64 -3.91 -4.82
N PRO A 397 -17.62 -3.43 -4.10
CA PRO A 397 -16.35 -4.14 -3.98
C PRO A 397 -16.47 -5.36 -3.07
N VAL A 398 -17.51 -5.49 -2.26
CA VAL A 398 -17.74 -6.64 -1.38
C VAL A 398 -19.14 -7.21 -1.63
N PHE A 399 -19.22 -8.54 -1.79
CA PHE A 399 -20.49 -9.25 -1.90
C PHE A 399 -20.33 -10.72 -1.51
N SER A 400 -21.41 -11.33 -1.05
CA SER A 400 -21.47 -12.75 -0.75
C SER A 400 -22.84 -13.33 -1.02
N GLY A 401 -22.91 -14.64 -1.21
CA GLY A 401 -24.19 -15.34 -1.38
C GLY A 401 -24.04 -16.76 -1.89
N PRO A 402 -25.18 -17.48 -2.01
CA PRO A 402 -25.20 -18.83 -2.56
C PRO A 402 -24.88 -18.81 -4.06
N VAL A 403 -24.03 -19.73 -4.47
CA VAL A 403 -23.46 -19.81 -5.82
C VAL A 403 -24.42 -20.52 -6.75
N VAL A 404 -24.57 -19.97 -7.95
CA VAL A 404 -25.10 -20.68 -9.11
C VAL A 404 -24.02 -20.74 -10.18
N THR A 405 -23.83 -21.92 -10.76
CA THR A 405 -22.72 -22.21 -11.69
C THR A 405 -23.19 -22.30 -13.13
N LEU A 406 -22.42 -21.71 -14.05
CA LEU A 406 -22.67 -21.74 -15.48
C LEU A 406 -21.36 -21.96 -16.25
N LYS A 407 -21.32 -22.97 -17.12
CA LYS A 407 -20.17 -23.23 -17.98
C LYS A 407 -20.49 -22.87 -19.42
N VAL A 408 -19.74 -21.94 -19.99
CA VAL A 408 -19.90 -21.45 -21.38
C VAL A 408 -18.53 -21.24 -22.01
N PHE A 409 -18.46 -21.23 -23.34
CA PHE A 409 -17.22 -20.88 -24.03
C PHE A 409 -17.51 -19.90 -25.15
N GLU A 410 -17.08 -18.66 -24.98
CA GLU A 410 -17.23 -17.59 -25.98
C GLU A 410 -18.67 -17.37 -26.45
N ASP A 411 -19.65 -17.63 -25.58
CA ASP A 411 -21.08 -17.49 -25.80
C ASP A 411 -21.74 -16.76 -24.62
N ASN A 412 -22.72 -15.89 -24.89
CA ASN A 412 -23.39 -15.09 -23.86
C ASN A 412 -24.91 -15.29 -23.78
N VAL A 413 -25.50 -16.23 -24.52
CA VAL A 413 -26.96 -16.42 -24.51
C VAL A 413 -27.42 -16.88 -23.14
N LEU A 414 -26.81 -17.97 -22.63
CA LEU A 414 -27.19 -18.55 -21.34
C LEU A 414 -26.85 -17.63 -20.15
N VAL A 415 -25.79 -16.83 -20.27
CA VAL A 415 -25.42 -15.82 -19.26
C VAL A 415 -26.55 -14.80 -19.08
N ARG A 416 -27.11 -14.31 -20.20
CA ARG A 416 -28.21 -13.34 -20.17
C ARG A 416 -29.49 -13.95 -19.61
N GLU A 417 -29.84 -15.15 -20.05
CA GLU A 417 -31.02 -15.86 -19.53
C GLU A 417 -30.98 -16.01 -18.02
N PHE A 418 -29.83 -16.37 -17.44
CA PHE A 418 -29.68 -16.48 -15.99
C PHE A 418 -29.88 -15.14 -15.28
N LEU A 419 -29.29 -14.07 -15.81
CA LEU A 419 -29.38 -12.75 -15.19
C LEU A 419 -30.77 -12.11 -15.33
N GLU A 420 -31.60 -12.58 -16.26
CA GLU A 420 -33.01 -12.21 -16.39
C GLU A 420 -33.91 -12.85 -15.32
N GLU A 421 -33.46 -13.94 -14.69
CA GLU A 421 -34.15 -14.56 -13.55
C GLU A 421 -33.93 -13.79 -12.24
N LYS A 422 -34.82 -13.99 -11.25
CA LYS A 422 -34.66 -13.43 -9.90
C LYS A 422 -33.40 -13.98 -9.23
N GLY A 423 -32.50 -13.08 -8.82
CA GLY A 423 -31.24 -13.40 -8.18
C GLY A 423 -31.42 -13.91 -6.75
N ASN A 424 -32.34 -13.33 -5.97
CA ASN A 424 -32.59 -13.68 -4.56
C ASN A 424 -31.30 -13.69 -3.71
N GLY A 425 -30.37 -12.75 -3.96
CA GLY A 425 -29.09 -12.68 -3.26
C GLY A 425 -28.07 -13.74 -3.69
N ARG A 426 -28.33 -14.50 -4.76
CA ARG A 426 -27.36 -15.46 -5.32
C ARG A 426 -26.19 -14.76 -6.02
N VAL A 427 -25.09 -15.49 -6.15
CA VAL A 427 -23.92 -15.08 -6.94
C VAL A 427 -23.80 -15.99 -8.16
N LEU A 428 -23.74 -15.40 -9.36
CA LEU A 428 -23.52 -16.16 -10.59
C LEU A 428 -22.02 -16.35 -10.82
N VAL A 429 -21.57 -17.60 -10.91
CA VAL A 429 -20.19 -17.96 -11.27
C VAL A 429 -20.17 -18.57 -12.66
N VAL A 430 -19.60 -17.83 -13.61
CA VAL A 430 -19.49 -18.20 -15.03
C VAL A 430 -18.08 -18.67 -15.34
N ASP A 431 -17.94 -19.94 -15.70
CA ASP A 431 -16.71 -20.46 -16.28
C ASP A 431 -16.71 -20.27 -17.80
N GLY A 432 -16.04 -19.20 -18.25
CA GLY A 432 -15.82 -18.87 -19.66
C GLY A 432 -14.60 -19.56 -20.30
N GLY A 433 -13.98 -20.50 -19.58
CA GLY A 433 -12.72 -21.13 -19.99
C GLY A 433 -11.50 -20.19 -19.97
N GLY A 434 -11.62 -19.02 -19.33
CA GLY A 434 -10.55 -18.01 -19.28
C GLY A 434 -10.26 -17.34 -20.62
N SER A 435 -11.20 -17.40 -21.60
CA SER A 435 -10.96 -16.81 -22.92
C SER A 435 -10.80 -15.29 -22.82
N SER A 436 -9.74 -14.79 -23.45
CA SER A 436 -9.45 -13.36 -23.62
C SER A 436 -9.79 -12.83 -25.02
N ARG A 437 -10.46 -13.63 -25.87
CA ARG A 437 -10.73 -13.26 -27.28
C ARG A 437 -12.02 -12.48 -27.46
N CYS A 438 -12.98 -12.64 -26.57
CA CYS A 438 -14.26 -11.94 -26.60
C CYS A 438 -14.83 -11.77 -25.18
N ALA A 439 -15.75 -10.83 -25.04
CA ALA A 439 -16.45 -10.56 -23.80
C ALA A 439 -17.77 -11.33 -23.73
N ILE A 440 -17.91 -12.14 -22.68
CA ILE A 440 -19.10 -12.99 -22.42
C ILE A 440 -20.14 -12.29 -21.55
N LEU A 441 -19.79 -11.17 -20.91
CA LEU A 441 -20.70 -10.31 -20.15
C LEU A 441 -20.51 -8.84 -20.57
N GLY A 442 -21.61 -8.09 -20.68
CA GLY A 442 -21.62 -6.66 -21.03
C GLY A 442 -22.52 -5.85 -20.09
N GLY A 443 -22.74 -4.57 -20.37
CA GLY A 443 -23.47 -3.65 -19.49
C GLY A 443 -24.94 -4.02 -19.27
N ASN A 444 -25.73 -4.12 -20.35
CA ASN A 444 -27.18 -4.42 -20.27
C ASN A 444 -27.53 -5.64 -19.36
N PRO A 445 -26.87 -6.81 -19.48
CA PRO A 445 -27.15 -7.94 -18.59
C PRO A 445 -26.81 -7.68 -17.11
N VAL A 446 -25.79 -6.87 -16.83
CA VAL A 446 -25.43 -6.49 -15.45
C VAL A 446 -26.48 -5.56 -14.85
N VAL A 447 -27.01 -4.63 -15.63
CA VAL A 447 -28.13 -3.77 -15.22
C VAL A 447 -29.36 -4.62 -14.88
N GLN A 448 -29.67 -5.63 -15.71
CA GLN A 448 -30.75 -6.58 -15.42
C GLN A 448 -30.49 -7.38 -14.15
N ALA A 449 -29.25 -7.87 -13.95
CA ALA A 449 -28.87 -8.61 -12.75
C ALA A 449 -29.08 -7.80 -11.46
N GLN A 450 -28.69 -6.51 -11.47
CA GLN A 450 -28.92 -5.60 -10.36
C GLN A 450 -30.42 -5.46 -10.07
N ASN A 451 -31.23 -5.19 -11.09
CA ASN A 451 -32.68 -5.02 -10.94
C ASN A 451 -33.38 -6.29 -10.45
N ASN A 452 -32.81 -7.46 -10.77
CA ASN A 452 -33.32 -8.76 -10.37
C ASN A 452 -32.79 -9.25 -9.01
N GLY A 453 -31.98 -8.45 -8.30
CA GLY A 453 -31.53 -8.74 -6.94
C GLY A 453 -30.45 -9.82 -6.85
N TRP A 454 -29.54 -9.88 -7.83
CA TRP A 454 -28.32 -10.69 -7.72
C TRP A 454 -27.32 -10.02 -6.76
N ALA A 455 -26.63 -10.82 -5.93
CA ALA A 455 -25.62 -10.29 -5.01
C ALA A 455 -24.31 -9.94 -5.73
N GLY A 456 -23.94 -10.71 -6.76
CA GLY A 456 -22.77 -10.42 -7.59
C GLY A 456 -22.57 -11.42 -8.73
N ILE A 457 -21.57 -11.16 -9.56
CA ILE A 457 -21.24 -11.96 -10.74
C ILE A 457 -19.72 -12.19 -10.81
N VAL A 458 -19.29 -13.43 -10.97
CA VAL A 458 -17.88 -13.81 -11.15
C VAL A 458 -17.73 -14.50 -12.51
N VAL A 459 -16.78 -14.02 -13.32
CA VAL A 459 -16.61 -14.45 -14.71
C VAL A 459 -15.16 -14.84 -14.96
N ASN A 460 -14.91 -16.13 -15.20
CA ASN A 460 -13.62 -16.63 -15.72
C ASN A 460 -13.51 -16.34 -17.22
N GLY A 461 -13.35 -15.07 -17.58
CA GLY A 461 -13.31 -14.57 -18.95
C GLY A 461 -13.34 -13.04 -18.99
N CYS A 462 -13.52 -12.47 -20.18
CA CYS A 462 -13.57 -11.01 -20.37
C CYS A 462 -14.99 -10.42 -20.31
N ILE A 463 -15.04 -9.12 -19.97
CA ILE A 463 -16.26 -8.31 -19.99
C ILE A 463 -16.15 -7.12 -20.95
N ARG A 464 -17.26 -6.43 -21.22
CA ARG A 464 -17.31 -5.19 -22.03
C ARG A 464 -18.23 -4.15 -21.41
N ASP A 465 -18.21 -2.94 -21.96
CA ASP A 465 -19.01 -1.81 -21.47
C ASP A 465 -18.68 -1.46 -19.99
N VAL A 466 -17.39 -1.35 -19.69
CA VAL A 466 -16.85 -1.18 -18.32
C VAL A 466 -17.45 0.03 -17.61
N ASP A 467 -17.60 1.16 -18.28
CA ASP A 467 -18.15 2.38 -17.68
C ASP A 467 -19.60 2.21 -17.24
N GLU A 468 -20.40 1.48 -18.03
CA GLU A 468 -21.79 1.16 -17.71
C GLU A 468 -21.87 0.20 -16.52
N ILE A 469 -21.02 -0.84 -16.51
CA ILE A 469 -20.91 -1.80 -15.41
C ILE A 469 -20.49 -1.10 -14.11
N ASN A 470 -19.51 -0.19 -14.17
CA ASN A 470 -19.06 0.59 -13.01
C ASN A 470 -20.11 1.62 -12.51
N GLY A 471 -21.14 1.89 -13.31
CA GLY A 471 -22.32 2.65 -12.89
C GLY A 471 -23.31 1.84 -12.05
N CYS A 472 -23.26 0.51 -12.10
CA CYS A 472 -24.21 -0.39 -11.46
C CYS A 472 -23.85 -0.65 -9.98
N ASP A 473 -24.86 -0.66 -9.11
CA ASP A 473 -24.81 -1.08 -7.70
C ASP A 473 -24.86 -2.61 -7.54
N ILE A 474 -23.94 -3.30 -8.21
CA ILE A 474 -23.71 -4.74 -8.10
C ILE A 474 -22.21 -5.02 -8.21
N GLY A 475 -21.73 -6.11 -7.61
CA GLY A 475 -20.33 -6.50 -7.67
C GLY A 475 -20.06 -7.43 -8.84
N VAL A 476 -19.05 -7.11 -9.67
CA VAL A 476 -18.62 -7.95 -10.79
C VAL A 476 -17.13 -8.25 -10.67
N ARG A 477 -16.74 -9.50 -10.95
CA ARG A 477 -15.35 -9.97 -11.00
C ARG A 477 -15.09 -10.62 -12.35
N ALA A 478 -14.06 -10.17 -13.05
CA ALA A 478 -13.67 -10.74 -14.34
C ALA A 478 -12.17 -10.67 -14.59
N LEU A 479 -11.64 -11.42 -15.54
CA LEU A 479 -10.19 -11.46 -15.79
C LEU A 479 -9.67 -10.17 -16.44
N ALA A 480 -10.43 -9.60 -17.38
CA ALA A 480 -10.10 -8.37 -18.09
C ALA A 480 -11.31 -7.81 -18.84
N SER A 481 -11.17 -6.64 -19.46
CA SER A 481 -12.11 -6.12 -20.44
C SER A 481 -11.67 -6.42 -21.88
N HIS A 482 -12.63 -6.64 -22.78
CA HIS A 482 -12.38 -6.86 -24.21
C HIS A 482 -13.54 -6.31 -25.06
N PRO A 483 -13.29 -5.55 -26.14
CA PRO A 483 -14.36 -4.87 -26.88
C PRO A 483 -15.24 -5.81 -27.72
N MET A 484 -14.68 -6.94 -28.19
CA MET A 484 -15.37 -7.90 -29.07
C MET A 484 -16.48 -8.66 -28.34
N LYS A 485 -17.67 -8.76 -28.94
CA LYS A 485 -18.82 -9.50 -28.37
C LYS A 485 -18.64 -11.01 -28.55
N ALA A 486 -19.08 -11.78 -27.56
CA ALA A 486 -19.22 -13.23 -27.67
C ALA A 486 -20.24 -13.67 -28.75
N ASN A 487 -20.17 -14.94 -29.11
CA ASN A 487 -21.12 -15.59 -30.00
C ASN A 487 -22.51 -15.70 -29.36
N LYS A 488 -23.52 -15.98 -30.20
CA LYS A 488 -24.92 -16.13 -29.80
C LYS A 488 -25.51 -17.48 -30.24
N ARG A 489 -24.80 -18.56 -29.95
CA ARG A 489 -25.15 -19.93 -30.35
C ARG A 489 -26.01 -20.65 -29.31
N GLY A 490 -26.03 -20.19 -28.05
CA GLY A 490 -26.83 -20.84 -27.00
C GLY A 490 -26.18 -22.09 -26.42
N ILE A 491 -24.85 -22.22 -26.56
CA ILE A 491 -24.11 -23.43 -26.16
C ILE A 491 -23.50 -23.23 -24.77
N GLY A 492 -23.83 -24.13 -23.86
CA GLY A 492 -23.25 -24.20 -22.52
C GLY A 492 -24.05 -25.13 -21.61
N GLU A 493 -23.59 -25.27 -20.38
CA GLU A 493 -24.15 -26.17 -19.37
C GLU A 493 -24.51 -25.39 -18.11
N LYS A 494 -25.78 -25.48 -17.69
CA LYS A 494 -26.32 -24.80 -16.50
C LYS A 494 -26.18 -25.71 -15.27
N ASN A 495 -25.86 -25.13 -14.11
CA ASN A 495 -25.79 -25.81 -12.81
C ASN A 495 -24.83 -27.01 -12.77
N VAL A 496 -23.74 -26.94 -13.54
CA VAL A 496 -22.69 -27.95 -13.55
C VAL A 496 -21.47 -27.46 -12.75
N PRO A 497 -20.79 -28.33 -11.99
CA PRO A 497 -19.58 -27.95 -11.29
C PRO A 497 -18.53 -27.35 -12.24
N VAL A 498 -18.07 -26.15 -11.93
CA VAL A 498 -17.04 -25.45 -12.71
C VAL A 498 -15.68 -25.55 -12.05
N THR A 499 -14.60 -25.48 -12.83
CA THR A 499 -13.23 -25.53 -12.31
C THR A 499 -12.43 -24.35 -12.83
N ILE A 500 -12.16 -23.39 -11.94
CA ILE A 500 -11.42 -22.17 -12.27
C ILE A 500 -10.07 -22.24 -11.55
N ALA A 501 -8.99 -22.26 -12.33
CA ALA A 501 -7.60 -22.34 -11.85
C ALA A 501 -7.39 -23.37 -10.71
N GLY A 502 -7.88 -24.59 -10.93
CA GLY A 502 -7.73 -25.70 -9.97
C GLY A 502 -8.74 -25.70 -8.81
N THR A 503 -9.56 -24.67 -8.65
CA THR A 503 -10.62 -24.64 -7.64
C THR A 503 -11.94 -25.09 -8.25
N ARG A 504 -12.49 -26.19 -7.74
CA ARG A 504 -13.82 -26.68 -8.10
C ARG A 504 -14.90 -25.96 -7.30
N ILE A 505 -15.91 -25.46 -7.99
CA ILE A 505 -17.05 -24.73 -7.42
C ILE A 505 -18.32 -25.45 -7.86
N CYS A 506 -19.18 -25.76 -6.89
CA CYS A 506 -20.46 -26.42 -7.14
C CYS A 506 -21.63 -25.46 -6.89
N ASP A 507 -22.77 -25.78 -7.50
CA ASP A 507 -24.04 -25.11 -7.23
C ASP A 507 -24.43 -25.24 -5.75
N GLY A 508 -24.94 -24.16 -5.16
CA GLY A 508 -25.38 -24.12 -3.75
C GLY A 508 -24.26 -23.90 -2.71
N GLU A 509 -22.99 -23.91 -3.12
CA GLU A 509 -21.88 -23.46 -2.26
C GLU A 509 -21.98 -21.97 -1.96
N TRP A 510 -21.24 -21.46 -0.96
CA TRP A 510 -21.27 -20.04 -0.60
C TRP A 510 -20.00 -19.33 -1.01
N LEU A 511 -20.15 -18.15 -1.64
CA LEU A 511 -19.06 -17.33 -2.13
C LEU A 511 -18.95 -16.03 -1.32
N TYR A 512 -17.73 -15.67 -0.96
CA TYR A 512 -17.36 -14.38 -0.37
C TYR A 512 -16.35 -13.69 -1.28
N ALA A 513 -16.63 -12.46 -1.71
CA ALA A 513 -15.73 -11.68 -2.54
C ALA A 513 -15.51 -10.30 -1.93
N ASP A 514 -14.25 -9.86 -1.84
CA ASP A 514 -13.87 -8.53 -1.43
C ASP A 514 -12.75 -7.96 -2.32
N THR A 515 -12.04 -6.93 -1.86
CA THR A 515 -10.93 -6.31 -2.61
C THR A 515 -9.70 -7.19 -2.73
N ASP A 516 -9.57 -8.19 -1.87
CA ASP A 516 -8.34 -8.94 -1.64
C ASP A 516 -8.43 -10.36 -2.20
N GLY A 517 -9.65 -10.88 -2.43
CA GLY A 517 -9.85 -12.13 -3.13
C GLY A 517 -11.29 -12.64 -3.15
N ILE A 518 -11.41 -13.92 -3.50
CA ILE A 518 -12.67 -14.66 -3.47
C ILE A 518 -12.45 -15.97 -2.71
N LEU A 519 -13.32 -16.24 -1.74
CA LEU A 519 -13.37 -17.49 -0.99
C LEU A 519 -14.65 -18.26 -1.31
N ILE A 520 -14.54 -19.58 -1.33
CA ILE A 520 -15.65 -20.52 -1.53
C ILE A 520 -15.71 -21.45 -0.33
N SER A 521 -16.91 -21.66 0.20
CA SER A 521 -17.18 -22.58 1.30
C SER A 521 -18.40 -23.44 0.97
N LYS A 522 -18.55 -24.60 1.64
CA LYS A 522 -19.68 -25.52 1.36
C LYS A 522 -21.03 -24.96 1.82
N THR A 523 -21.03 -24.13 2.85
CA THR A 523 -22.23 -23.56 3.49
C THR A 523 -21.93 -22.12 3.92
N GLU A 524 -22.97 -21.33 4.16
CA GLU A 524 -22.81 -20.02 4.80
C GLU A 524 -22.08 -20.18 6.14
N LEU A 525 -21.00 -19.43 6.32
CA LEU A 525 -20.20 -19.38 7.54
C LEU A 525 -20.69 -18.21 8.40
N SER A 526 -20.93 -18.49 9.69
CA SER A 526 -21.13 -17.46 10.69
C SER A 526 -19.79 -16.79 11.00
N VAL A 527 -19.77 -15.47 10.94
CA VAL A 527 -18.60 -14.64 11.30
C VAL A 527 -18.97 -13.69 12.42
#